data_AF-A0AAW0G288-F1
#
_entry.id   AF-A0AAW0G288-F1
#
_cell.length_a   1.000
_cell.length_b   1.000
_cell.length_c   1.000
_cell.angle_alpha   90.00
_cell.angle_beta   90.00
_cell.angle_gamma   90.00
#
_symmetry.space_group_name_H-M   'P 1'
#
loop_
_entity.id
_entity.type
_entity.pdbx_description
1 polymer ?
#
loop_
_entity_poly.entity_id
_entity_poly.type
_entity_poly.pdbx_seq_one_letter_code
_entity_poly.pdbx_strand_id
1 'polypeptide(L)'
;MSNDPGAAAQRTLAVTALRAATQEIVELKQKVSALEVSIAKKDHVTGVLLHSIELINARLNALEDTPNDSFTSGTTAVGGQEQAGNQEGEEDPGKAQIRKKIASEEAAESRVVKTLVNKMFIHLLGISKLEKKYLPDFPLDLDPKDEGWPKDPATSHPYIRFDWAHPQKADAPVNRKAIDEILAFTRVHGSDEAPLAKQHLDAILNSDLRQRITIKFNNLRLGYLTHQKEQHWTVAQISGFIKVK
;
A
#
# COMPACT_ATOMS: atom_id res chain seq x y z
N MET A 1 49.65 -25.98 46.23
CA MET A 1 48.55 -25.65 45.29
C MET A 1 49.08 -25.87 43.89
N SER A 2 48.87 -27.06 43.32
CA SER A 2 49.37 -27.39 41.97
C SER A 2 48.53 -26.66 40.93
N ASN A 3 49.14 -25.67 40.27
CA ASN A 3 48.65 -25.19 38.99
C ASN A 3 48.93 -26.28 37.97
N ASP A 4 47.92 -27.08 37.62
CA ASP A 4 48.02 -28.06 36.56
C ASP A 4 47.95 -27.34 35.19
N PRO A 5 49.08 -27.21 34.47
CA PRO A 5 49.13 -26.50 33.20
C PRO A 5 48.30 -27.19 32.11
N GLY A 6 48.00 -28.49 32.24
CA GLY A 6 47.16 -29.24 31.29
C GLY A 6 45.71 -28.78 31.31
N ALA A 7 45.17 -28.49 32.50
CA ALA A 7 43.80 -28.01 32.66
C ALA A 7 43.62 -26.58 32.13
N ALA A 8 44.64 -25.72 32.25
CA ALA A 8 44.61 -24.37 31.70
C ALA A 8 44.67 -24.35 30.16
N ALA A 9 45.47 -25.23 29.56
CA ALA A 9 45.56 -25.38 28.11
C ALA A 9 44.24 -25.90 27.50
N GLN A 10 43.62 -26.91 28.13
CA GLN A 10 42.31 -27.44 27.68
C GLN A 10 41.19 -26.41 27.78
N ARG A 11 41.15 -25.59 28.85
CA ARG A 11 40.17 -24.50 28.99
C ARG A 11 40.36 -23.45 27.89
N THR A 12 41.60 -23.10 27.57
CA THR A 12 41.91 -22.12 26.52
C THR A 12 41.47 -22.62 25.14
N LEU A 13 41.72 -23.90 24.83
CA LEU A 13 41.23 -24.56 23.63
C LEU A 13 39.70 -24.57 23.55
N ALA A 14 39.01 -24.94 24.64
CA ALA A 14 37.55 -24.97 24.69
C ALA A 14 36.92 -23.58 24.50
N VAL A 15 37.49 -22.54 25.12
CA VAL A 15 37.01 -21.15 24.96
C VAL A 15 37.22 -20.65 23.52
N THR A 16 38.34 -21.02 22.90
CA THR A 16 38.63 -20.64 21.51
C THR A 16 37.66 -21.32 20.53
N ALA A 17 37.39 -22.62 20.74
CA ALA A 17 36.41 -23.37 19.96
C ALA A 17 34.99 -22.81 20.13
N LEU A 18 34.59 -22.47 21.36
CA LEU A 18 33.28 -21.88 21.63
C LEU A 18 33.12 -20.51 20.94
N ARG A 19 34.18 -19.69 20.93
CA ARG A 19 34.19 -18.40 20.24
C ARG A 19 34.07 -18.55 18.73
N ALA A 20 34.78 -19.52 18.15
CA ALA A 20 34.69 -19.84 16.72
C ALA A 20 33.28 -20.30 16.34
N ALA A 21 32.68 -21.22 17.11
CA ALA A 21 31.31 -21.68 16.88
C ALA A 21 30.28 -20.54 17.03
N THR A 22 30.48 -19.65 18.00
CA THR A 22 29.61 -18.47 18.19
C THR A 22 29.67 -17.53 16.98
N GLN A 23 30.87 -17.30 16.43
CA GLN A 23 31.06 -16.49 15.23
C GLN A 23 30.37 -17.11 14.02
N GLU A 24 30.49 -18.43 13.83
CA GLU A 24 29.84 -19.16 12.74
C GLU A 24 28.31 -19.07 12.83
N ILE A 25 27.73 -19.17 14.04
CA ILE A 25 26.28 -18.99 14.26
C ILE A 25 25.84 -17.57 13.87
N VAL A 26 26.62 -16.54 14.18
CA VAL A 26 26.30 -15.15 13.80
C VAL A 26 26.31 -15.00 12.28
N GLU A 27 27.32 -15.54 11.60
CA GLU A 27 27.40 -15.52 10.14
C GLU A 27 26.26 -16.29 9.47
N LEU A 28 25.90 -17.47 9.98
CA LEU A 28 24.77 -18.24 9.49
C LEU A 28 23.45 -17.48 9.68
N LYS A 29 23.24 -16.82 10.82
CA LYS A 29 22.03 -15.99 11.04
C LYS A 29 21.94 -14.82 10.05
N GLN A 30 23.08 -14.17 9.74
CA GLN A 30 23.11 -13.12 8.74
C GLN A 30 22.79 -13.65 7.34
N LYS A 31 23.34 -14.81 6.96
CA LYS A 31 23.05 -15.47 5.68
C LYS A 31 21.57 -15.87 5.58
N VAL A 32 20.98 -16.42 6.64
CA VAL A 32 19.56 -16.77 6.70
C VAL A 32 18.68 -15.53 6.51
N SER A 33 18.95 -14.44 7.23
CA SER A 33 18.20 -13.19 7.08
C SER A 33 18.30 -12.61 5.66
N ALA A 34 19.48 -12.67 5.05
CA ALA A 34 19.67 -12.25 3.66
C ALA A 34 18.89 -13.13 2.66
N LEU A 35 18.83 -14.45 2.90
CA LEU A 35 18.06 -15.39 2.09
C LEU A 35 16.55 -15.17 2.25
N GLU A 36 16.05 -14.91 3.45
CA GLU A 36 14.64 -14.58 3.69
C GLU A 36 14.19 -13.34 2.90
N VAL A 37 15.01 -12.29 2.88
CA VAL A 37 14.74 -11.09 2.07
C VAL A 37 14.78 -11.41 0.57
N SER A 38 15.68 -12.28 0.14
CA SER A 38 15.76 -12.71 -1.26
C SER A 38 14.54 -13.53 -1.67
N ILE A 39 14.06 -14.44 -0.80
CA ILE A 39 12.85 -15.24 -1.00
C ILE A 39 11.64 -14.32 -1.11
N ALA A 40 11.45 -13.39 -0.17
CA ALA A 40 10.32 -12.45 -0.21
C ALA A 40 10.27 -11.61 -1.50
N LYS A 41 11.45 -11.21 -2.02
CA LYS A 41 11.54 -10.52 -3.32
C LYS A 41 11.15 -11.43 -4.49
N LYS A 42 11.62 -12.68 -4.49
CA LYS A 42 11.26 -13.67 -5.52
C LYS A 42 9.78 -14.00 -5.47
N ASP A 43 9.19 -14.18 -4.30
CA ASP A 43 7.76 -14.44 -4.13
C ASP A 43 6.91 -13.29 -4.68
N HIS A 44 7.34 -12.04 -4.44
CA HIS A 44 6.68 -10.88 -5.03
C HIS A 44 6.75 -10.89 -6.56
N VAL A 45 7.92 -11.15 -7.14
CA VAL A 45 8.07 -11.24 -8.61
C VAL A 45 7.24 -12.38 -9.19
N THR A 46 7.26 -13.55 -8.56
CA THR A 46 6.45 -14.71 -8.96
C THR A 46 4.95 -14.37 -8.92
N GLY A 47 4.49 -13.67 -7.88
CA GLY A 47 3.10 -13.21 -7.78
C GLY A 47 2.71 -12.26 -8.92
N VAL A 48 3.58 -11.30 -9.27
CA VAL A 48 3.36 -10.38 -10.39
C VAL A 48 3.32 -11.12 -11.73
N LEU A 49 4.22 -12.09 -11.94
CA LEU A 49 4.26 -12.90 -13.15
C LEU A 49 3.04 -13.82 -13.28
N LEU A 50 2.62 -14.48 -12.20
CA LEU A 50 1.39 -15.29 -12.18
C LEU A 50 0.18 -14.43 -12.55
N HIS A 51 0.05 -13.26 -11.94
CA HIS A 51 -1.02 -12.32 -12.27
C HIS A 51 -0.99 -11.87 -13.74
N SER A 52 0.21 -11.64 -14.28
CA SER A 52 0.37 -11.28 -15.70
C SER A 52 0.02 -12.43 -16.64
N ILE A 53 0.37 -13.67 -16.29
CA ILE A 53 0.01 -14.88 -17.05
C ILE A 53 -1.51 -15.09 -17.03
N GLU A 54 -2.15 -14.93 -15.87
CA GLU A 54 -3.61 -14.97 -15.75
C GLU A 54 -4.29 -13.94 -16.65
N LEU A 55 -3.74 -12.72 -16.70
CA LEU A 55 -4.25 -11.65 -17.57
C LEU A 55 -4.06 -11.98 -19.06
N ILE A 56 -2.92 -12.55 -19.44
CA ILE A 56 -2.64 -12.96 -20.82
C ILE A 56 -3.56 -14.11 -21.24
N ASN A 57 -3.76 -15.11 -20.40
CA ASN A 57 -4.67 -16.22 -20.67
C ASN A 57 -6.12 -15.74 -20.81
N ALA A 58 -6.55 -14.80 -19.96
CA ALA A 58 -7.88 -14.19 -20.09
C ALA A 58 -8.05 -13.45 -21.44
N ARG A 59 -6.99 -12.78 -21.92
CA ARG A 59 -6.99 -12.11 -23.23
C ARG A 59 -6.98 -13.08 -24.40
N LEU A 60 -6.22 -14.18 -24.31
CA LEU A 60 -6.19 -15.22 -25.34
C LEU A 60 -7.57 -15.88 -25.50
N ASN A 61 -8.21 -16.26 -24.39
CA ASN A 61 -9.55 -16.84 -24.42
C ASN A 61 -10.58 -15.86 -25.02
N ALA A 62 -10.48 -14.57 -24.71
CA ALA A 62 -11.35 -13.55 -25.30
C ALA A 62 -11.14 -13.35 -26.82
N LEU A 63 -9.97 -13.72 -27.36
CA LEU A 63 -9.69 -13.71 -28.79
C LEU A 63 -10.17 -15.01 -29.47
N GLU A 64 -10.13 -16.15 -28.79
CA GLU A 64 -10.73 -17.41 -29.29
C GLU A 64 -12.26 -17.35 -29.39
N ASP A 65 -12.92 -16.54 -28.56
CA ASP A 65 -14.38 -16.28 -28.62
C ASP A 65 -14.79 -15.22 -29.67
N THR A 66 -13.86 -14.71 -30.50
CA THR A 66 -14.25 -13.90 -31.66
C THR A 66 -14.67 -14.82 -32.81
N PRO A 67 -15.96 -14.80 -33.25
CA PRO A 67 -16.34 -15.50 -34.45
C PRO A 67 -15.55 -14.90 -35.61
N ASN A 68 -14.84 -15.73 -36.34
CA ASN A 68 -14.18 -15.37 -37.59
C ASN A 68 -15.25 -15.10 -38.66
N ASP A 69 -16.01 -14.01 -38.49
CA ASP A 69 -17.02 -13.56 -39.43
C ASP A 69 -16.41 -12.47 -40.30
N SER A 70 -15.50 -12.91 -41.17
CA SER A 70 -15.22 -12.18 -42.38
C SER A 70 -15.56 -13.05 -43.58
N PHE A 71 -16.39 -12.47 -44.43
CA PHE A 71 -16.65 -12.83 -45.82
C PHE A 71 -17.81 -13.80 -46.09
N THR A 72 -18.98 -13.26 -46.43
CA THR A 72 -19.49 -13.27 -47.81
C THR A 72 -20.71 -12.34 -47.96
N SER A 73 -20.66 -11.51 -49.00
CA SER A 73 -21.75 -10.68 -49.48
C SER A 73 -22.71 -11.53 -50.31
N GLY A 74 -24.02 -11.37 -50.13
CA GLY A 74 -25.01 -11.69 -51.17
C GLY A 74 -26.26 -12.47 -50.76
N THR A 75 -27.40 -11.77 -50.84
CA THR A 75 -28.61 -12.23 -51.56
C THR A 75 -29.65 -13.12 -50.84
N THR A 76 -30.74 -12.45 -50.46
CA THR A 76 -32.18 -12.83 -50.42
C THR A 76 -32.67 -14.22 -50.01
N ALA A 77 -33.72 -14.17 -49.17
CA ALA A 77 -35.01 -14.89 -49.24
C ALA A 77 -35.37 -15.88 -48.10
N VAL A 78 -36.51 -15.55 -47.48
CA VAL A 78 -37.64 -16.41 -47.06
C VAL A 78 -37.44 -17.39 -45.90
N GLY A 79 -38.20 -17.11 -44.82
CA GLY A 79 -39.08 -18.10 -44.16
C GLY A 79 -38.46 -18.99 -43.08
N GLY A 80 -39.05 -18.97 -41.89
CA GLY A 80 -38.83 -19.99 -40.87
C GLY A 80 -38.91 -19.44 -39.45
N GLN A 81 -40.02 -19.68 -38.77
CA GLN A 81 -40.08 -19.65 -37.31
C GLN A 81 -39.04 -20.61 -36.74
N GLU A 82 -38.35 -20.21 -35.66
CA GLU A 82 -38.09 -21.09 -34.53
C GLU A 82 -37.62 -20.30 -33.32
N GLN A 83 -38.30 -20.53 -32.19
CA GLN A 83 -37.88 -20.10 -30.86
C GLN A 83 -36.51 -20.68 -30.55
N ALA A 84 -35.59 -19.86 -30.02
CA ALA A 84 -34.44 -20.38 -29.29
C ALA A 84 -34.05 -19.42 -28.16
N GLY A 85 -34.53 -19.78 -26.97
CA GLY A 85 -33.79 -19.69 -25.71
C GLY A 85 -33.08 -18.39 -25.40
N ASN A 86 -33.76 -17.55 -24.61
CA ASN A 86 -33.09 -16.70 -23.63
C ASN A 86 -32.35 -17.62 -22.64
N GLN A 87 -31.18 -18.13 -23.01
CA GLN A 87 -30.25 -18.71 -22.04
C GLN A 87 -29.61 -17.52 -21.32
N GLU A 88 -30.26 -17.12 -20.23
CA GLU A 88 -29.55 -16.58 -19.07
C GLU A 88 -28.59 -17.68 -18.63
N GLY A 89 -27.42 -17.72 -19.28
CA GLY A 89 -26.32 -18.59 -18.91
C GLY A 89 -25.98 -18.23 -17.48
N GLU A 90 -26.21 -19.18 -16.58
CA GLU A 90 -25.81 -19.16 -15.18
C GLU A 90 -24.33 -18.74 -15.13
N GLU A 91 -24.07 -17.46 -14.88
CA GLU A 91 -22.72 -16.92 -14.84
C GLU A 91 -22.02 -17.67 -13.70
N ASP A 92 -21.00 -18.46 -14.06
CA ASP A 92 -20.16 -19.17 -13.09
C ASP A 92 -19.78 -18.17 -11.98
N PRO A 93 -20.19 -18.41 -10.72
CA PRO A 93 -20.00 -17.45 -9.63
C PRO A 93 -18.53 -17.11 -9.41
N GLY A 94 -17.59 -17.98 -9.83
CA GLY A 94 -16.16 -17.68 -9.84
C GLY A 94 -15.80 -16.58 -10.83
N LYS A 95 -16.34 -16.61 -12.05
CA LYS A 95 -16.05 -15.61 -13.11
C LYS A 95 -16.59 -14.23 -12.75
N ALA A 96 -17.79 -14.16 -12.17
CA ALA A 96 -18.39 -12.90 -11.73
C ALA A 96 -17.57 -12.22 -10.63
N GLN A 97 -17.06 -12.99 -9.66
CA GLN A 97 -16.19 -12.47 -8.60
C GLN A 97 -14.87 -11.92 -9.15
N ILE A 98 -14.25 -12.62 -10.12
CA ILE A 98 -13.01 -12.18 -10.76
C ILE A 98 -13.23 -10.88 -11.53
N ARG A 99 -14.29 -10.79 -12.35
CA ARG A 99 -14.63 -9.55 -13.09
C ARG A 99 -14.84 -8.37 -12.14
N LYS A 100 -15.57 -8.59 -11.04
CA LYS A 100 -15.78 -7.57 -10.01
C LYS A 100 -14.47 -7.09 -9.38
N LYS A 101 -13.54 -8.01 -9.10
CA LYS A 101 -12.23 -7.67 -8.55
C LYS A 101 -11.39 -6.85 -9.53
N ILE A 102 -11.33 -7.25 -10.81
CA ILE A 102 -10.60 -6.50 -11.85
C ILE A 102 -11.18 -5.09 -12.01
N ALA A 103 -12.50 -4.98 -12.16
CA ALA A 103 -13.17 -3.68 -12.31
C ALA A 103 -12.91 -2.78 -11.08
N SER A 104 -12.86 -3.36 -9.89
CA SER A 104 -12.52 -2.65 -8.66
C SER A 104 -11.09 -2.13 -8.65
N GLU A 105 -10.11 -2.96 -9.02
CA GLU A 105 -8.70 -2.57 -9.11
C GLU A 105 -8.49 -1.45 -10.15
N GLU A 106 -9.12 -1.57 -11.33
CA GLU A 106 -9.09 -0.53 -12.37
C GLU A 106 -9.74 0.77 -11.91
N ALA A 107 -10.90 0.69 -11.25
CA ALA A 107 -11.55 1.86 -10.66
C ALA A 107 -10.65 2.52 -9.60
N ALA A 108 -9.98 1.73 -8.76
CA ALA A 108 -9.03 2.22 -7.76
C ALA A 108 -7.85 2.96 -8.39
N GLU A 109 -7.33 2.47 -9.52
CA GLU A 109 -6.20 3.07 -10.25
C GLU A 109 -6.60 4.26 -11.13
N SER A 110 -7.90 4.52 -11.29
CA SER A 110 -8.39 5.64 -12.10
C SER A 110 -7.85 6.99 -11.61
N ARG A 111 -7.61 7.90 -12.56
CA ARG A 111 -7.14 9.27 -12.26
C ARG A 111 -8.13 10.02 -11.38
N VAL A 112 -9.43 9.77 -11.57
CA VAL A 112 -10.51 10.44 -10.83
C VAL A 112 -10.49 10.02 -9.36
N VAL A 113 -10.36 8.72 -9.06
CA VAL A 113 -10.25 8.23 -7.67
C VAL A 113 -8.95 8.70 -7.02
N LYS A 114 -7.81 8.69 -7.74
CA LYS A 114 -6.54 9.24 -7.23
C LYS A 114 -6.67 10.73 -6.85
N THR A 115 -7.37 11.51 -7.67
CA THR A 115 -7.62 12.93 -7.40
C THR A 115 -8.55 13.12 -6.21
N LEU A 116 -9.61 12.31 -6.11
CA LEU A 116 -10.50 12.31 -4.96
C LEU A 116 -9.75 12.00 -3.66
N VAL A 117 -8.96 10.92 -3.62
CA VAL A 117 -8.16 10.56 -2.44
C VAL A 117 -7.24 11.71 -2.04
N ASN A 118 -6.58 12.39 -2.99
CA ASN A 118 -5.80 13.59 -2.67
C ASN A 118 -6.65 14.69 -2.02
N LYS A 119 -7.85 14.98 -2.53
CA LYS A 119 -8.76 15.95 -1.90
C LYS A 119 -9.14 15.54 -0.47
N MET A 120 -9.44 14.26 -0.25
CA MET A 120 -9.83 13.74 1.06
C MET A 120 -8.69 13.90 2.09
N PHE A 121 -7.45 13.61 1.69
CA PHE A 121 -6.29 13.87 2.53
C PHE A 121 -6.14 15.36 2.86
N ILE A 122 -6.29 16.27 1.88
CA ILE A 122 -6.22 17.73 2.09
C ILE A 122 -7.26 18.18 3.12
N HIS A 123 -8.52 17.78 2.90
CA HIS A 123 -9.64 18.16 3.74
C HIS A 123 -9.48 17.62 5.18
N LEU A 124 -9.26 16.31 5.34
CA LEU A 124 -9.23 15.67 6.65
C LEU A 124 -7.97 15.95 7.47
N LEU A 125 -6.86 16.32 6.83
CA LEU A 125 -5.66 16.80 7.53
C LEU A 125 -5.75 18.29 7.90
N GLY A 126 -6.65 19.05 7.29
CA GLY A 126 -6.75 20.50 7.48
C GLY A 126 -5.57 21.26 6.87
N ILE A 127 -5.08 20.83 5.71
CA ILE A 127 -3.90 21.42 5.05
C ILE A 127 -4.27 21.99 3.69
N SER A 128 -3.49 22.94 3.19
CA SER A 128 -3.74 23.56 1.89
C SER A 128 -3.21 22.75 0.71
N LYS A 129 -2.12 21.99 0.90
CA LYS A 129 -1.43 21.24 -0.16
C LYS A 129 -0.81 19.96 0.37
N LEU A 130 -0.79 18.91 -0.45
CA LEU A 130 -0.12 17.63 -0.16
C LEU A 130 1.34 17.63 -0.59
N GLU A 131 2.13 18.54 -0.03
CA GLU A 131 3.58 18.56 -0.20
C GLU A 131 4.26 18.27 1.13
N LYS A 132 5.48 17.70 1.08
CA LYS A 132 6.22 17.25 2.28
C LYS A 132 6.33 18.29 3.40
N LYS A 133 6.40 19.59 3.07
CA LYS A 133 6.51 20.73 4.00
C LYS A 133 5.22 21.20 4.65
N TYR A 134 4.07 20.77 4.13
CA TYR A 134 2.77 21.12 4.70
C TYR A 134 2.14 19.96 5.48
N LEU A 135 2.82 18.81 5.54
CA LEU A 135 2.34 17.68 6.31
C LEU A 135 2.50 17.98 7.81
N PRO A 136 1.43 17.87 8.61
CA PRO A 136 1.46 18.22 10.02
C PRO A 136 2.25 17.18 10.82
N ASP A 137 2.98 17.64 11.83
CA ASP A 137 3.60 16.75 12.81
C ASP A 137 2.52 16.02 13.63
N PHE A 138 2.90 14.87 14.18
CA PHE A 138 2.04 14.14 15.11
C PHE A 138 2.13 14.77 16.50
N PRO A 139 1.02 15.19 17.12
CA PRO A 139 1.02 15.74 18.47
C PRO A 139 1.24 14.62 19.49
N LEU A 140 2.49 14.41 19.88
CA LEU A 140 2.84 13.48 20.96
C LEU A 140 2.13 13.93 22.24
N ASP A 141 1.61 12.97 23.00
CA ASP A 141 0.94 13.17 24.30
C ASP A 141 -0.43 13.87 24.28
N LEU A 142 -1.02 14.13 23.11
CA LEU A 142 -2.40 14.60 22.99
C LEU A 142 -3.30 13.49 22.45
N ASP A 143 -4.53 13.41 22.97
CA ASP A 143 -5.64 12.65 22.39
C ASP A 143 -6.46 13.57 21.46
N PRO A 144 -7.11 13.03 20.41
CA PRO A 144 -8.06 13.79 19.58
C PRO A 144 -9.14 14.57 20.33
N LYS A 145 -9.46 14.19 21.57
CA LYS A 145 -10.42 14.89 22.42
C LYS A 145 -9.85 16.11 23.13
N ASP A 146 -8.54 16.23 23.23
CA ASP A 146 -7.90 17.31 23.96
C ASP A 146 -8.13 18.67 23.28
N GLU A 147 -8.10 19.73 24.08
CA GLU A 147 -8.31 21.09 23.59
C GLU A 147 -7.21 21.53 22.61
N GLY A 148 -5.96 21.07 22.85
CA GLY A 148 -4.82 21.34 21.99
C GLY A 148 -4.82 20.57 20.66
N TRP A 149 -5.72 19.62 20.46
CA TRP A 149 -5.78 18.89 19.20
C TRP A 149 -6.34 19.79 18.08
N PRO A 150 -5.67 19.91 16.92
CA PRO A 150 -6.15 20.75 15.83
C PRO A 150 -7.54 20.34 15.33
N LYS A 151 -8.47 21.30 15.30
CA LYS A 151 -9.86 21.10 14.90
C LYS A 151 -10.23 21.97 13.71
N ASP A 152 -11.18 21.51 12.92
CA ASP A 152 -11.81 22.31 11.87
C ASP A 152 -12.59 23.46 12.51
N PRO A 153 -12.30 24.73 12.15
CA PRO A 153 -13.01 25.88 12.72
C PRO A 153 -14.51 25.89 12.44
N ALA A 154 -14.98 25.28 11.35
CA ALA A 154 -16.39 25.28 10.98
C ALA A 154 -17.19 24.23 11.76
N THR A 155 -16.64 23.02 11.90
CA THR A 155 -17.36 21.86 12.45
C THR A 155 -16.91 21.47 13.85
N SER A 156 -15.82 22.06 14.35
CA SER A 156 -15.10 21.65 15.56
C SER A 156 -14.64 20.18 15.57
N HIS A 157 -14.68 19.49 14.43
CA HIS A 157 -14.20 18.12 14.32
C HIS A 157 -12.67 18.08 14.35
N PRO A 158 -12.06 17.13 15.09
CA PRO A 158 -10.62 16.99 15.12
C PRO A 158 -10.10 16.56 13.75
N TYR A 159 -9.03 17.22 13.27
CA TYR A 159 -8.35 16.78 12.07
C TYR A 159 -7.60 15.48 12.30
N ILE A 160 -7.47 14.68 11.25
CA ILE A 160 -6.65 13.47 11.27
C ILE A 160 -5.18 13.85 11.44
N ARG A 161 -4.46 13.12 12.29
CA ARG A 161 -3.00 13.22 12.44
C ARG A 161 -2.38 11.84 12.29
N PHE A 162 -1.36 11.77 11.44
CA PHE A 162 -0.59 10.56 11.21
C PHE A 162 0.73 10.61 11.97
N ASP A 163 1.12 9.50 12.58
CA ASP A 163 2.49 9.32 13.03
C ASP A 163 3.32 8.85 11.82
N TRP A 164 3.88 9.83 11.12
CA TRP A 164 4.74 9.61 9.96
C TRP A 164 6.04 8.88 10.31
N ALA A 165 6.56 9.04 11.54
CA ALA A 165 7.81 8.45 11.98
C ALA A 165 7.66 7.00 12.46
N HIS A 166 6.42 6.55 12.72
CA HIS A 166 6.16 5.23 13.28
C HIS A 166 6.84 4.09 12.48
N PRO A 167 7.51 3.11 13.16
CA PRO A 167 8.18 1.99 12.50
C PRO A 167 7.25 1.09 11.69
N GLN A 168 6.04 0.85 12.21
CA GLN A 168 5.03 0.00 11.56
C GLN A 168 4.26 0.70 10.42
N LYS A 169 4.61 1.94 10.06
CA LYS A 169 4.03 2.67 8.91
C LYS A 169 2.49 2.68 8.98
N ALA A 170 1.82 2.23 7.92
CA ALA A 170 0.37 2.17 7.80
C ALA A 170 -0.28 1.16 8.76
N ASP A 171 0.45 0.13 9.20
CA ASP A 171 -0.07 -0.91 10.08
C ASP A 171 -0.06 -0.50 11.56
N ALA A 172 0.59 0.62 11.89
CA ALA A 172 0.54 1.22 13.21
C ALA A 172 -0.92 1.48 13.61
N PRO A 173 -1.37 1.15 14.84
CA PRO A 173 -2.78 1.29 15.23
C PRO A 173 -3.35 2.70 15.00
N VAL A 174 -2.56 3.73 15.28
CA VAL A 174 -2.94 5.14 15.06
C VAL A 174 -3.14 5.47 13.58
N ASN A 175 -2.20 5.05 12.73
CA ASN A 175 -2.26 5.31 11.29
C ASN A 175 -3.34 4.46 10.61
N ARG A 176 -3.54 3.23 11.08
CA ARG A 176 -4.59 2.33 10.60
C ARG A 176 -5.97 2.94 10.84
N LYS A 177 -6.23 3.42 12.06
CA LYS A 177 -7.48 4.11 12.42
C LYS A 177 -7.72 5.32 11.52
N ALA A 178 -6.70 6.14 11.31
CA ALA A 178 -6.76 7.30 10.42
C ALA A 178 -7.04 6.91 8.95
N ILE A 179 -6.42 5.85 8.42
CA ILE A 179 -6.70 5.33 7.07
C ILE A 179 -8.15 4.85 6.96
N ASP A 180 -8.65 4.13 7.97
CA ASP A 180 -10.01 3.62 8.00
C ASP A 180 -11.04 4.78 8.10
N GLU A 181 -10.69 5.87 8.77
CA GLU A 181 -11.49 7.09 8.83
C GLU A 181 -11.55 7.82 7.49
N ILE A 182 -10.41 7.97 6.79
CA ILE A 182 -10.39 8.49 5.41
C ILE A 182 -11.23 7.61 4.48
N LEU A 183 -11.12 6.29 4.61
CA LEU A 183 -11.90 5.34 3.82
C LEU A 183 -13.41 5.54 4.05
N ALA A 184 -13.84 5.57 5.31
CA ALA A 184 -15.25 5.77 5.68
C ALA A 184 -15.77 7.12 5.15
N PHE A 185 -15.00 8.20 5.34
CA PHE A 185 -15.37 9.53 4.85
C PHE A 185 -15.46 9.57 3.32
N THR A 186 -14.51 8.95 2.61
CA THR A 186 -14.50 8.88 1.15
C THR A 186 -15.74 8.13 0.61
N ARG A 187 -16.21 7.11 1.33
CA ARG A 187 -17.42 6.37 0.94
C ARG A 187 -18.69 7.19 1.08
N VAL A 188 -18.79 8.00 2.14
CA VAL A 188 -19.99 8.77 2.42
C VAL A 188 -20.03 10.04 1.56
N HIS A 189 -18.91 10.74 1.42
CA HIS A 189 -18.88 12.09 0.83
C HIS A 189 -18.15 12.16 -0.52
N GLY A 190 -17.51 11.07 -0.95
CA GLY A 190 -16.64 11.10 -2.13
C GLY A 190 -17.37 11.44 -3.44
N SER A 191 -18.64 11.05 -3.58
CA SER A 191 -19.47 11.41 -4.73
C SER A 191 -19.87 12.89 -4.75
N ASP A 192 -20.04 13.50 -3.58
CA ASP A 192 -20.42 14.91 -3.48
C ASP A 192 -19.22 15.81 -3.82
N GLU A 193 -18.04 15.41 -3.33
CA GLU A 193 -16.76 16.10 -3.54
C GLU A 193 -16.18 15.94 -4.96
N ALA A 194 -16.50 14.81 -5.61
CA ALA A 194 -16.12 14.52 -6.97
C ALA A 194 -17.22 13.68 -7.67
N PRO A 195 -18.23 14.34 -8.27
CA PRO A 195 -19.32 13.62 -8.94
C PRO A 195 -18.86 12.63 -10.02
N LEU A 196 -17.76 12.96 -10.72
CA LEU A 196 -17.15 12.07 -11.72
C LEU A 196 -16.58 10.78 -11.11
N ALA A 197 -16.29 10.76 -9.80
CA ALA A 197 -15.80 9.57 -9.10
C ALA A 197 -16.92 8.60 -8.75
N LYS A 198 -18.20 9.00 -8.80
CA LYS A 198 -19.34 8.20 -8.31
C LYS A 198 -19.36 6.80 -8.90
N GLN A 199 -19.32 6.68 -10.22
CA GLN A 199 -19.33 5.38 -10.90
C GLN A 199 -18.13 4.49 -10.47
N HIS A 200 -16.96 5.07 -10.28
CA HIS A 200 -15.79 4.35 -9.80
C HIS A 200 -15.93 3.95 -8.32
N LEU A 201 -16.53 4.79 -7.49
CA LEU A 201 -16.82 4.48 -6.09
C LEU A 201 -17.86 3.36 -5.96
N ASP A 202 -18.83 3.28 -6.86
CA ASP A 202 -19.81 2.19 -6.84
C ASP A 202 -19.17 0.84 -7.24
N ALA A 203 -18.18 0.88 -8.13
CA ALA A 203 -17.47 -0.31 -8.61
C ALA A 203 -16.34 -0.79 -7.67
N ILE A 204 -15.69 0.13 -6.95
CA ILE A 204 -14.52 -0.19 -6.13
C ILE A 204 -14.91 -0.91 -4.83
N LEU A 205 -14.15 -1.94 -4.46
CA LEU A 205 -14.22 -2.65 -3.20
C LEU A 205 -13.50 -1.88 -2.09
N ASN A 206 -13.91 -2.10 -0.84
CA ASN A 206 -13.27 -1.45 0.31
C ASN A 206 -11.80 -1.82 0.46
N SER A 207 -11.41 -3.05 0.12
CA SER A 207 -10.01 -3.49 0.13
C SER A 207 -9.14 -2.62 -0.77
N ASP A 208 -9.61 -2.32 -1.97
CA ASP A 208 -8.81 -1.71 -3.03
C ASP A 208 -8.77 -0.19 -2.85
N LEU A 209 -9.88 0.40 -2.40
CA LEU A 209 -9.91 1.80 -1.97
C LEU A 209 -8.98 2.03 -0.77
N ARG A 210 -9.02 1.12 0.22
CA ARG A 210 -8.12 1.16 1.38
C ARG A 210 -6.66 1.03 0.95
N GLN A 211 -6.35 0.10 0.05
CA GLN A 211 -5.02 -0.07 -0.50
C GLN A 211 -4.54 1.21 -1.21
N ARG A 212 -5.39 1.88 -1.99
CA ARG A 212 -5.08 3.17 -2.61
C ARG A 212 -4.73 4.24 -1.58
N ILE A 213 -5.53 4.37 -0.52
CA ILE A 213 -5.28 5.32 0.57
C ILE A 213 -3.95 5.00 1.26
N THR A 214 -3.67 3.72 1.52
CA THR A 214 -2.40 3.25 2.10
C THR A 214 -1.19 3.57 1.21
N ILE A 215 -1.29 3.35 -0.11
CA ILE A 215 -0.24 3.72 -1.06
C ILE A 215 0.02 5.23 -0.99
N LYS A 216 -1.05 6.04 -0.97
CA LYS A 216 -0.93 7.50 -0.86
C LYS A 216 -0.25 7.91 0.45
N PHE A 217 -0.68 7.34 1.58
CA PHE A 217 -0.07 7.56 2.90
C PHE A 217 1.44 7.26 2.87
N ASN A 218 1.84 6.09 2.34
CA ASN A 218 3.26 5.70 2.29
C ASN A 218 4.10 6.66 1.46
N ASN A 219 3.56 7.16 0.34
CA ASN A 219 4.24 8.17 -0.48
C ASN A 219 4.43 9.50 0.27
N LEU A 220 3.40 9.98 0.98
CA LEU A 220 3.47 11.19 1.80
C LEU A 220 4.48 11.02 2.94
N ARG A 221 4.45 9.87 3.62
CA ARG A 221 5.39 9.52 4.69
C ARG A 221 6.85 9.57 4.22
N LEU A 222 7.16 9.00 3.06
CA LEU A 222 8.51 9.07 2.50
C LEU A 222 8.94 10.52 2.23
N GLY A 223 8.04 11.34 1.68
CA GLY A 223 8.27 12.77 1.48
C GLY A 223 8.55 13.49 2.80
N TYR A 224 7.74 13.24 3.82
CA TYR A 224 7.88 13.80 5.16
C TYR A 224 9.23 13.46 5.80
N LEU A 225 9.60 12.17 5.82
CA LEU A 225 10.87 11.72 6.41
C LEU A 225 12.08 12.30 5.68
N THR A 226 11.98 12.47 4.36
CA THR A 226 13.03 13.12 3.56
C THR A 226 13.16 14.59 3.96
N HIS A 227 12.04 15.29 4.13
CA HIS A 227 12.04 16.68 4.56
C HIS A 227 12.61 16.87 5.96
N GLN A 228 12.25 16.03 6.93
CA GLN A 228 12.79 16.12 8.29
C GLN A 228 14.31 15.93 8.28
N LYS A 229 14.84 14.98 7.50
CA LYS A 229 16.29 14.81 7.34
C LYS A 229 16.97 16.06 6.76
N GLU A 230 16.37 16.68 5.74
CA GLU A 230 16.86 17.94 5.15
C GLU A 230 16.93 19.06 6.19
N GLN A 231 15.90 19.19 7.05
CA GLN A 231 15.85 20.21 8.12
C GLN A 231 16.86 19.94 9.24
N HIS A 232 17.04 18.68 9.65
CA HIS A 232 18.03 18.35 10.67
C HIS A 232 19.46 18.61 10.18
N TRP A 233 19.75 18.35 8.91
CA TRP A 233 21.08 18.59 8.34
C TRP A 233 21.41 20.08 8.24
N THR A 234 20.48 20.92 7.80
CA THR A 234 20.69 22.38 7.73
C THR A 234 20.93 23.00 9.10
N VAL A 235 20.17 22.58 10.13
CA VAL A 235 20.36 23.07 11.51
C VAL A 235 21.73 22.66 12.08
N ALA A 236 22.19 21.43 11.78
CA ALA A 236 23.49 20.95 12.22
C ALA A 236 24.65 21.75 11.59
N GLN A 237 24.54 22.11 10.31
CA GLN A 237 25.55 22.94 9.62
C GLN A 237 25.61 24.36 10.19
N ILE A 238 24.46 24.98 10.44
CA ILE A 238 24.39 26.33 11.03
C ILE A 238 24.98 26.32 12.45
N SER A 239 24.64 25.31 13.26
CA SER A 239 25.14 25.18 14.63
C SER A 239 26.65 24.91 14.69
N GLY A 240 27.19 24.17 13.70
CA GLY A 240 28.63 23.97 13.54
C GLY A 240 29.37 25.25 13.17
N PHE A 241 28.75 26.17 12.44
CA PHE A 241 29.33 27.46 12.06
C PHE A 241 29.34 28.48 13.21
N ILE A 242 28.35 28.43 14.11
CA ILE A 242 28.23 29.34 15.26
C ILE A 242 29.25 29.01 16.37
N LYS A 243 29.67 27.74 16.50
CA LYS A 243 30.64 27.31 17.54
C LYS A 243 32.11 27.62 17.22
N VAL A 244 32.41 28.29 16.09
CA VAL A 244 33.79 28.59 15.63
C VAL A 244 34.09 30.11 15.68
N LYS A 245 33.37 30.87 16.51
CA LYS A 245 33.70 32.27 16.85
C LYS A 245 33.75 32.43 18.36
#